data_AF-A0AAD5PDA9-F1
#
_entry.id   AF-A0AAD5PDA9-F1
#
_cell.length_a   1.000
_cell.length_b   1.000
_cell.length_c   1.000
_cell.angle_alpha   90.00
_cell.angle_beta   90.00
_cell.angle_gamma   90.00
#
_symmetry.space_group_name_H-M   'P 1'
#
loop_
_entity.id
_entity.type
_entity.pdbx_description
1 polymer ?
#
loop_
_entity_poly.entity_id
_entity_poly.type
_entity_poly.pdbx_seq_one_letter_code
_entity_poly.pdbx_strand_id
1 'polypeptide(L)'
;MATYECSLQGLIVGLKEKNAVIERLVGICGNDSMIDLFQHEIAFAPTVQTPVGPARNDDVVLRLQSRISSEHEKSFKNRQWYLCMQGHPEPQRGRTVSVRPHVRVELSGDVFRFMKSLGYRYIINGEKKIL
;
A
#
# COMPACT_ATOMS: atom_id res chain seq x y z
N MET A 1 2.75 15.73 7.89
CA MET A 1 3.28 15.00 9.07
C MET A 1 3.44 13.54 8.68
N ALA A 2 4.59 12.92 8.99
CA ALA A 2 4.75 11.47 8.82
C ALA A 2 3.97 10.75 9.93
N THR A 3 3.16 9.78 9.56
CA THR A 3 2.45 8.90 10.49
C THR A 3 3.25 7.61 10.68
N TYR A 4 3.13 6.95 11.82
CA TYR A 4 3.74 5.65 12.03
C TYR A 4 2.70 4.55 11.82
N GLU A 5 3.03 3.56 11.01
CA GLU A 5 2.21 2.37 10.79
C GLU A 5 2.75 1.24 11.66
N CYS A 6 1.87 0.63 12.44
CA CYS A 6 2.14 -0.57 13.24
C CYS A 6 1.41 -1.76 12.58
N SER A 7 2.14 -2.82 12.24
CA SER A 7 1.55 -4.01 11.61
C SER A 7 2.02 -5.31 12.23
N LEU A 8 1.08 -6.27 12.27
CA LEU A 8 1.31 -7.68 12.55
C LEU A 8 1.07 -8.47 11.26
N GLN A 9 1.88 -9.49 11.03
CA GLN A 9 1.78 -10.33 9.85
C GLN A 9 1.61 -11.78 10.27
N GLY A 10 0.73 -12.49 9.58
CA GLY A 10 0.48 -13.91 9.79
C GLY A 10 0.16 -14.57 8.46
N LEU A 11 0.46 -15.86 8.35
CA LEU A 11 0.16 -16.67 7.18
C LEU A 11 -0.98 -17.62 7.51
N ILE A 12 -2.02 -17.62 6.67
CA ILE A 12 -3.11 -18.60 6.73
C ILE A 12 -2.98 -19.52 5.53
N VAL A 13 -2.79 -20.81 5.80
CA VAL A 13 -2.67 -21.85 4.78
C VAL A 13 -3.93 -22.69 4.80
N GLY A 14 -4.67 -22.70 3.68
CA GLY A 14 -5.87 -23.51 3.52
C GLY A 14 -7.20 -22.72 3.62
N LEU A 15 -8.21 -23.22 2.91
CA LEU A 15 -9.52 -22.60 2.82
C LEU A 15 -10.33 -22.76 4.13
N LYS A 16 -10.17 -23.91 4.80
CA LYS A 16 -10.89 -24.22 6.03
C LYS A 16 -10.45 -23.29 7.17
N GLU A 17 -9.14 -23.10 7.29
CA GLU A 17 -8.49 -22.23 8.26
C GLU A 17 -8.86 -20.76 7.99
N LYS A 18 -8.85 -20.34 6.72
CA LYS A 18 -9.31 -19.00 6.31
C LYS A 18 -10.74 -18.73 6.75
N ASN A 19 -11.67 -19.65 6.48
CA ASN A 19 -13.07 -19.47 6.83
C ASN A 19 -13.27 -19.40 8.35
N ALA A 20 -12.59 -20.27 9.11
CA ALA A 20 -12.66 -20.26 10.57
C ALA A 20 -12.10 -18.95 11.18
N VAL A 21 -11.05 -18.38 10.59
CA VAL A 21 -10.51 -17.08 11.04
C VAL A 21 -11.49 -15.95 10.72
N ILE A 22 -12.08 -15.93 9.53
CA ILE A 22 -13.07 -14.92 9.14
C ILE A 22 -14.28 -14.96 10.09
N GLU A 23 -14.83 -16.14 10.36
CA GLU A 23 -15.97 -16.30 11.28
C GLU A 23 -15.66 -15.76 12.67
N ARG A 24 -14.46 -16.05 13.20
CA ARG A 24 -14.01 -15.49 14.49
C ARG A 24 -13.83 -13.98 14.44
N LEU A 25 -13.30 -13.43 13.34
CA LEU A 25 -13.15 -11.99 13.17
C LEU A 25 -14.52 -11.29 13.17
N VAL A 26 -15.51 -11.84 12.48
CA VAL A 26 -16.90 -11.33 12.50
C VAL A 26 -17.46 -11.40 13.92
N GLY A 27 -17.28 -12.52 14.62
CA GLY A 27 -17.73 -12.68 16.01
C GLY A 27 -17.08 -11.73 17.00
N ILE A 28 -15.79 -11.40 16.83
CA ILE A 28 -15.04 -10.49 17.72
C ILE A 28 -15.32 -9.02 17.38
N CYS A 29 -15.31 -8.67 16.09
CA CYS A 29 -15.45 -7.28 15.64
C CYS A 29 -16.92 -6.81 15.61
N GLY A 30 -17.89 -7.74 15.69
CA GLY A 30 -19.31 -7.43 15.76
C GLY A 30 -19.89 -6.79 14.49
N ASN A 31 -19.18 -6.91 13.36
CA ASN A 31 -19.62 -6.40 12.07
C ASN A 31 -19.60 -7.51 11.02
N ASP A 32 -20.76 -7.80 10.45
CA ASP A 32 -20.98 -8.79 9.40
C ASP A 32 -20.94 -8.18 7.98
N SER A 33 -20.81 -6.85 7.88
CA SER A 33 -20.60 -6.17 6.59
C SER A 33 -19.17 -6.42 6.09
N MET A 34 -18.93 -7.62 5.55
CA MET A 34 -17.74 -7.91 4.76
C MET A 34 -17.84 -7.11 3.46
N ILE A 35 -17.26 -5.92 3.47
CA ILE A 35 -17.07 -5.12 2.27
C ILE A 35 -15.84 -5.68 1.59
N ASP A 36 -16.00 -6.28 0.41
CA ASP A 36 -14.88 -6.65 -0.44
C ASP A 36 -14.04 -5.38 -0.72
N LEU A 37 -12.91 -5.23 -0.03
CA LEU A 37 -12.03 -4.07 -0.23
C LEU A 37 -10.99 -4.44 -1.28
N PHE A 38 -11.12 -3.93 -2.50
CA PHE A 38 -10.05 -4.03 -3.47
C PHE A 38 -9.15 -2.80 -3.39
N GLN A 39 -7.85 -3.01 -3.27
CA GLN A 39 -6.86 -1.95 -3.34
C GLN A 39 -5.93 -2.21 -4.53
N HIS A 40 -5.88 -1.24 -5.42
CA HIS A 40 -4.88 -1.20 -6.48
C HIS A 40 -3.63 -0.47 -5.99
N GLU A 41 -2.46 -1.06 -6.24
CA GLU A 41 -1.18 -0.49 -5.89
C GLU A 41 -0.23 -0.52 -7.09
N ILE A 42 0.29 0.66 -7.44
CA ILE A 42 1.25 0.84 -8.52
C ILE A 42 2.56 1.36 -7.93
N ALA A 43 3.66 0.64 -8.16
CA ALA A 43 4.99 1.03 -7.70
C ALA A 43 5.78 1.76 -8.78
N PHE A 44 6.48 2.82 -8.37
CA PHE A 44 7.32 3.66 -9.20
C PHE A 44 8.72 3.78 -8.61
N ALA A 45 9.76 3.67 -9.45
CA ALA A 45 11.15 3.92 -9.08
C ALA A 45 11.66 5.18 -9.78
N PRO A 46 12.69 5.84 -9.24
CA PRO A 46 13.41 6.87 -9.95
C PRO A 46 13.92 6.38 -11.31
N THR A 47 13.86 7.25 -12.32
CA THR A 47 14.29 6.96 -13.69
C THR A 47 15.82 7.03 -13.81
N VAL A 48 16.44 7.95 -13.06
CA VAL A 48 17.89 8.05 -12.94
C VAL A 48 18.26 7.51 -11.57
N GLN A 49 18.92 6.36 -11.54
CA GLN A 49 19.55 5.85 -10.32
C GLN A 49 20.88 6.57 -10.14
N THR A 50 21.13 7.10 -8.94
CA THR A 50 22.42 7.71 -8.64
C THR A 50 23.54 6.65 -8.70
N PRO A 51 24.74 7.00 -9.21
CA PRO A 51 25.89 6.09 -9.23
C PRO A 51 26.26 5.58 -7.83
N VAL A 52 27.06 4.50 -7.77
CA VAL A 52 27.53 3.89 -6.51
C VAL A 52 28.26 4.95 -5.66
N GLY A 53 27.60 5.38 -4.60
CA GLY A 53 28.06 6.33 -3.58
C GLY A 53 27.32 6.06 -2.27
N PRO A 54 27.59 6.81 -1.18
CA PRO A 54 26.85 6.61 0.07
C PRO A 54 25.36 6.71 -0.23
N ALA A 55 24.60 5.68 0.15
CA ALA A 55 23.19 5.53 -0.19
C ALA A 55 22.43 6.79 0.22
N ARG A 56 22.19 7.68 -0.74
CA ARG A 56 21.23 8.77 -0.54
C ARG A 56 19.87 8.11 -0.51
N ASN A 57 19.03 8.51 0.44
CA ASN A 57 17.63 8.10 0.55
C ASN A 57 16.78 8.55 -0.66
N ASP A 58 17.39 8.94 -1.78
CA ASP A 58 16.72 9.45 -2.98
C ASP A 58 16.16 8.30 -3.84
N ASP A 59 16.69 7.08 -3.68
CA ASP A 59 16.20 5.87 -4.35
C ASP A 59 14.94 5.26 -3.68
N VAL A 60 14.02 6.11 -3.22
CA VAL A 60 12.78 5.68 -2.57
C VAL A 60 11.74 5.31 -3.62
N VAL A 61 11.22 4.09 -3.51
CA VAL A 61 10.06 3.63 -4.28
C VAL A 61 8.82 4.38 -3.82
N LEU A 62 8.14 5.03 -4.76
CA LEU A 62 6.85 5.66 -4.55
C LEU A 62 5.73 4.68 -4.91
N ARG A 63 4.63 4.70 -4.15
CA ARG A 63 3.46 3.84 -4.41
C ARG A 63 2.24 4.69 -4.63
N LEU A 64 1.56 4.53 -5.76
CA LEU A 64 0.21 5.05 -5.95
C LEU A 64 -0.80 3.99 -5.50
N GLN A 65 -1.69 4.36 -4.60
CA GLN A 65 -2.74 3.48 -4.08
C GLN A 65 -4.11 4.06 -4.40
N SER A 66 -5.03 3.19 -4.83
CA SER A 66 -6.44 3.52 -5.00
C SER A 66 -7.29 2.40 -4.42
N ARG A 67 -8.32 2.76 -3.66
CA ARG A 67 -9.38 1.81 -3.31
C ARG A 67 -10.32 1.68 -4.50
N ILE A 68 -10.86 0.50 -4.72
CA ILE A 68 -11.88 0.20 -5.72
C ILE A 68 -13.06 -0.38 -4.95
N SER A 69 -14.11 0.42 -4.83
CA SER A 69 -15.33 0.09 -4.10
C SER A 69 -16.54 -0.02 -5.02
N SER A 70 -16.47 0.52 -6.25
CA SER A 70 -17.57 0.50 -7.21
C SER A 70 -17.11 0.18 -8.63
N GLU A 71 -18.06 -0.24 -9.49
CA GLU A 71 -17.84 -0.45 -10.93
C GLU A 71 -17.33 0.82 -11.62
N HIS A 72 -17.76 2.00 -11.17
CA HIS A 72 -17.32 3.28 -11.74
C HIS A 72 -15.82 3.53 -11.52
N GLU A 73 -15.30 3.09 -10.37
CA GLU A 73 -13.89 3.19 -9.98
C GLU A 73 -13.01 2.14 -10.67
N LYS A 74 -13.57 1.21 -11.46
CA LYS A 74 -12.74 0.34 -12.32
C LYS A 74 -11.95 1.15 -13.34
N SER A 75 -12.50 2.27 -13.81
CA SER A 75 -11.77 3.19 -14.70
C SER A 75 -10.72 4.00 -13.93
N PHE A 76 -9.47 3.97 -14.40
CA PHE A 76 -8.35 4.75 -13.82
C PHE A 76 -8.63 6.24 -13.65
N LYS A 77 -9.46 6.82 -14.54
CA LYS A 77 -9.79 8.26 -14.55
C LYS A 77 -10.72 8.66 -13.41
N ASN A 78 -11.49 7.71 -12.90
CA ASN A 78 -12.52 7.95 -11.89
C ASN A 78 -12.05 7.52 -10.48
N ARG A 79 -10.78 7.11 -10.36
CA ARG A 79 -10.18 6.63 -9.12
C ARG A 79 -9.63 7.79 -8.31
N GLN A 80 -9.87 7.75 -7.00
CA GLN A 80 -9.15 8.60 -6.06
C GLN A 80 -7.79 7.98 -5.73
N TRP A 81 -6.73 8.71 -6.08
CA TRP A 81 -5.36 8.25 -5.91
C TRP A 81 -4.71 8.85 -4.67
N TYR A 82 -3.86 8.04 -4.04
CA TYR A 82 -3.04 8.44 -2.92
C TYR A 82 -1.58 8.10 -3.23
N LEU A 83 -0.69 9.06 -3.05
CA LEU A 83 0.74 8.84 -3.08
C LEU A 83 1.22 8.41 -1.70
N CYS A 84 1.85 7.26 -1.65
CA CYS A 84 2.33 6.63 -0.43
C CYS A 84 3.85 6.45 -0.48
N MET A 85 4.50 6.80 0.63
CA MET A 85 5.89 6.47 0.92
C MET A 85 5.93 5.62 2.17
N GLN A 86 6.62 4.48 2.08
CA GLN A 86 6.83 3.57 3.19
C GLN A 86 8.32 3.54 3.49
N GLY A 87 8.72 4.05 4.64
CA GLY A 87 10.11 3.94 5.07
C GLY A 87 10.43 2.55 5.60
N HIS A 88 11.71 2.35 5.89
CA HIS A 88 12.20 1.09 6.44
C HIS A 88 11.60 0.83 7.83
N PRO A 89 11.25 -0.43 8.15
CA PRO A 89 10.85 -0.78 9.51
C PRO A 89 11.94 -0.43 10.51
N GLU A 90 11.54 0.03 11.69
CA GLU A 90 12.45 0.23 12.81
C GLU A 90 13.08 -1.12 13.22
N PRO A 91 14.37 -1.13 13.62
CA PRO A 91 15.01 -2.33 14.11
C PRO A 91 14.24 -2.91 15.30
N GLN A 92 13.86 -4.18 15.22
CA GLN A 92 13.09 -4.86 16.27
C GLN A 92 13.97 -5.16 17.49
N ARG A 93 14.22 -4.15 18.33
CA ARG A 93 14.85 -4.33 19.64
C ARG A 93 13.80 -4.75 20.67
N GLY A 94 13.37 -6.01 20.63
CA GLY A 94 12.46 -6.61 21.62
C GLY A 94 10.97 -6.31 21.43
N ARG A 95 10.54 -5.79 20.28
CA ARG A 95 9.12 -5.58 19.94
C ARG A 95 8.58 -6.73 19.10
N THR A 96 7.35 -7.17 19.37
CA THR A 96 6.63 -8.19 18.60
C THR A 96 5.94 -7.64 17.34
N VAL A 97 5.95 -6.32 17.15
CA VAL A 97 5.22 -5.60 16.09
C VAL A 97 6.21 -4.91 15.15
N SER A 98 5.90 -4.89 13.84
CA SER A 98 6.65 -4.07 12.88
C SER A 98 6.15 -2.63 12.91
N VAL A 99 7.05 -1.67 13.12
CA VAL A 99 6.75 -0.24 13.10
C VAL A 99 7.53 0.40 11.96
N ARG A 100 6.86 1.19 11.12
CA ARG A 100 7.53 1.92 10.02
C ARG A 100 6.92 3.32 9.84
N PRO A 101 7.70 4.31 9.38
CA PRO A 101 7.14 5.58 8.97
C PRO A 101 6.36 5.42 7.66
N HIS A 102 5.17 6.01 7.61
CA HIS A 102 4.24 5.97 6.50
C HIS A 102 3.75 7.38 6.21
N VAL A 103 3.89 7.81 4.96
CA VAL A 103 3.36 9.08 4.47
C VAL A 103 2.33 8.76 3.39
N ARG A 104 1.14 9.36 3.51
CA ARG A 104 0.05 9.23 2.54
C ARG A 104 -0.49 10.61 2.22
N VAL A 105 -0.55 10.93 0.93
CA VAL A 105 -1.06 12.21 0.42
C VAL A 105 -2.07 11.94 -0.67
N GLU A 106 -3.20 12.61 -0.62
CA GLU A 106 -4.22 12.55 -1.66
C GLU A 106 -3.76 13.34 -2.90
N LEU A 107 -3.95 12.76 -4.08
CA LEU A 107 -3.62 13.41 -5.36
C LEU A 107 -4.88 13.67 -6.18
N SER A 108 -4.86 14.76 -6.95
CA SER A 108 -5.92 15.12 -7.90
C SER A 108 -5.34 15.36 -9.29
N GLY A 109 -6.13 15.08 -10.35
CA GLY A 109 -5.73 15.30 -11.74
C GLY A 109 -4.99 14.12 -12.37
N ASP A 110 -4.14 14.39 -13.36
CA ASP A 110 -3.37 13.36 -14.07
C ASP A 110 -2.14 12.91 -13.27
N VAL A 111 -2.38 11.97 -12.36
CA VAL A 111 -1.35 11.43 -11.46
C VAL A 111 -0.22 10.72 -12.19
N PHE A 112 -0.48 10.07 -13.33
CA PHE A 112 0.54 9.34 -14.07
C PHE A 112 1.51 10.30 -14.75
N ARG A 113 1.00 11.37 -15.34
CA ARG A 113 1.82 12.43 -15.91
C ARG A 113 2.60 13.16 -14.82
N PHE A 114 2.00 13.37 -13.65
CA PHE A 114 2.69 13.92 -12.49
C PHE A 114 3.89 13.05 -12.07
N MET A 115 3.71 11.73 -11.90
CA MET A 115 4.80 10.81 -11.57
C MET A 115 5.92 10.85 -12.61
N LYS A 116 5.58 10.87 -13.90
CA LYS A 116 6.58 11.00 -14.97
C LYS A 116 7.35 12.31 -14.90
N SER A 117 6.67 13.42 -14.57
CA SER A 117 7.30 14.74 -14.44
C SER A 117 8.24 14.83 -13.23
N LEU A 118 7.99 14.04 -12.18
CA LEU A 118 8.89 13.87 -11.04
C LEU A 118 10.11 12.99 -11.36
N GLY A 119 10.24 12.49 -12.59
CA GLY A 119 11.34 11.61 -12.97
C GLY A 119 11.17 10.17 -12.48
N TYR A 120 9.94 9.73 -12.20
CA TYR A 120 9.66 8.35 -11.80
C TYR A 120 9.13 7.51 -12.97
N ARG A 121 9.58 6.26 -13.02
CA ARG A 121 9.12 5.25 -13.97
C ARG A 121 8.34 4.15 -13.27
N TYR A 122 7.34 3.63 -13.97
CA TYR A 122 6.54 2.51 -13.54
C TYR A 122 7.38 1.22 -13.46
N ILE A 123 7.17 0.40 -12.41
CA ILE A 123 7.86 -0.88 -12.22
C ILE A 123 6.87 -2.05 -12.17
N ILE A 124 5.91 -1.98 -11.25
CA ILE A 124 5.03 -3.11 -10.89
C ILE A 124 3.61 -2.58 -10.71
N ASN A 125 2.65 -3.36 -11.21
CA ASN A 125 1.23 -3.19 -10.92
C ASN A 125 0.69 -4.40 -10.17
N GLY A 126 -0.01 -4.17 -9.06
CA GLY A 126 -0.64 -5.22 -8.28
C GLY A 126 -2.02 -4.82 -7.77
N GLU A 127 -3.00 -5.70 -7.97
CA GLU A 127 -4.30 -5.62 -7.30
C GLU A 127 -4.27 -6.52 -6.07
N LYS A 128 -4.62 -5.96 -4.91
CA LYS A 128 -4.72 -6.68 -3.65
C LYS A 128 -6.19 -6.72 -3.24
N LYS A 129 -6.75 -7.91 -3.09
CA LYS A 129 -8.03 -8.10 -2.40
C LYS A 129 -7.77 -8.07 -0.89
N ILE A 130 -8.27 -7.05 -0.22
CA ILE A 130 -8.21 -6.85 1.23
C ILE A 130 -9.50 -7.43 1.81
N LEU A 131 -9.54 -8.77 1.86
CA LEU A 131 -10.60 -9.62 2.42
C LEU A 131 -12.02 -9.40 1.89
#